data_AF-V4IX98-F1
#
_entry.id   AF-V4IX98-F1
#
_cell.length_a   1.000
_cell.length_b   1.000
_cell.length_c   1.000
_cell.angle_alpha   90.00
_cell.angle_beta   90.00
_cell.angle_gamma   90.00
#
_symmetry.space_group_name_H-M   'P 1'
#
loop_
_entity.id
_entity.type
_entity.pdbx_description
1 polymer ?
#
loop_
_entity_poly.entity_id
_entity_poly.type
_entity_poly.pdbx_seq_one_letter_code
_entity_poly.pdbx_strand_id
1 'polypeptide(L)' 'MLLDTGETVRIETAVPDEIIIPVLLTLLHHPEAKAAEVVRFLRGHSPPIAMEQVEAVFARYDLASIGKKGGSSKS' A
#
# COMPACT_ATOMS: atom_id res chain seq x y z
N MET A 1 -36.50 -2.05 -0.43
CA MET A 1 -35.68 -3.02 -1.18
C MET A 1 -34.29 -2.43 -1.28
N LEU A 2 -33.46 -2.68 -0.27
CA LEU A 2 -32.06 -2.28 -0.25
C LEU A 2 -31.27 -3.44 -0.81
N LEU A 3 -30.43 -3.16 -1.81
CA LEU A 3 -29.71 -4.16 -2.57
C LEU A 3 -28.64 -4.83 -1.71
N ASP A 4 -28.57 -6.13 -1.91
CA ASP A 4 -27.60 -7.10 -1.45
C ASP A 4 -26.14 -6.63 -1.57
N THR A 5 -25.36 -6.86 -0.52
CA THR A 5 -23.90 -6.93 -0.61
C THR A 5 -23.39 -7.89 0.46
N GLY A 6 -23.94 -9.11 0.45
CA GLY A 6 -23.28 -10.27 1.05
C GLY A 6 -22.16 -10.77 0.13
N GLU A 7 -21.24 -9.89 -0.29
CA GLU A 7 -20.10 -10.30 -1.09
C GLU A 7 -19.08 -11.00 -0.18
N THR A 8 -19.23 -12.32 -0.15
CA THR A 8 -18.23 -13.34 0.17
C THR A 8 -17.05 -12.86 1.01
N VAL A 9 -17.21 -12.99 2.32
CA VAL A 9 -16.13 -13.05 3.29
C VAL A 9 -15.27 -14.28 2.96
N ARG A 10 -14.39 -14.16 1.96
CA ARG A 10 -13.17 -14.96 1.89
C ARG A 10 -12.28 -14.37 2.97
N ILE A 11 -12.25 -15.01 4.12
CA ILE A 11 -11.25 -14.76 5.18
C ILE A 11 -9.91 -15.31 4.67
N GLU A 12 -9.39 -14.73 3.59
CA GLU A 12 -7.97 -14.50 3.56
C GLU A 12 -7.78 -13.29 4.46
N THR A 13 -6.78 -13.33 5.34
CA THR A 13 -6.35 -12.22 6.18
C THR A 13 -5.86 -11.07 5.29
N ALA A 14 -6.79 -10.45 4.59
CA ALA A 14 -6.57 -9.42 3.61
C ALA A 14 -6.27 -8.14 4.39
N VAL A 15 -5.12 -7.54 4.09
CA VAL A 15 -4.79 -6.20 4.59
C VAL A 15 -5.97 -5.28 4.26
N PRO A 16 -6.55 -4.56 5.24
CA PRO A 16 -7.73 -3.74 5.00
C PRO A 16 -7.48 -2.60 4.00
N ASP A 17 -8.52 -2.19 3.28
CA ASP A 17 -8.41 -1.13 2.27
C ASP A 17 -8.03 0.21 2.88
N GLU A 18 -8.45 0.49 4.12
CA GLU A 18 -8.04 1.68 4.87
C GLU A 18 -6.53 1.76 5.14
N ILE A 19 -5.80 0.65 4.97
CA ILE A 19 -4.34 0.60 5.01
C ILE A 19 -3.75 0.63 3.60
N ILE A 20 -4.32 -0.13 2.67
CA ILE A 20 -3.82 -0.24 1.29
C ILE A 20 -3.85 1.13 0.59
N ILE A 21 -4.99 1.81 0.64
CA ILE A 21 -5.20 3.08 -0.06
C ILE A 21 -4.16 4.14 0.33
N PRO A 22 -3.95 4.50 1.62
CA PRO A 22 -2.97 5.51 1.98
C PRO A 22 -1.53 5.11 1.65
N VAL A 23 -1.17 3.83 1.75
CA VAL A 23 0.16 3.34 1.33
C VAL A 23 0.37 3.55 -0.17
N LEU A 24 -0.59 3.15 -1.00
CA LEU A 24 -0.49 3.32 -2.46
C LEU A 24 -0.50 4.78 -2.88
N LEU A 25 -1.36 5.61 -2.27
CA LEU A 25 -1.36 7.05 -2.50
C LEU A 25 -0.01 7.67 -2.14
N THR A 26 0.62 7.25 -1.04
CA THR A 26 1.95 7.73 -0.67
C THR A 26 2.98 7.39 -1.76
N LEU A 27 2.94 6.18 -2.31
CA LEU A 27 3.85 5.75 -3.38
C LEU A 27 3.57 6.43 -4.73
N LEU A 28 2.33 6.84 -5.02
CA LEU A 28 2.06 7.66 -6.20
C LEU A 28 2.75 9.04 -6.10
N HIS A 29 2.83 9.61 -4.89
CA HIS A 29 3.54 10.86 -4.65
C HIS A 29 5.06 10.68 -4.49
N HIS A 30 5.49 9.51 -4.00
CA HIS A 30 6.89 9.17 -3.73
C HIS A 30 7.24 7.76 -4.27
N PRO A 31 7.41 7.60 -5.60
CA PRO A 31 7.46 6.27 -6.26
C PRO A 31 8.63 5.37 -5.87
N GLU A 32 9.72 5.94 -5.34
CA GLU A 32 10.91 5.19 -4.96
C GLU A 32 10.98 4.89 -3.45
N ALA A 33 10.00 5.40 -2.68
CA ALA A 33 9.98 5.30 -1.22
C ALA A 33 9.94 3.84 -0.75
N LYS A 34 10.78 3.51 0.23
CA LYS A 34 10.80 2.22 0.91
C LYS A 34 9.76 2.18 2.03
N ALA A 35 9.42 0.97 2.50
CA ALA A 35 8.40 0.77 3.54
C ALA A 35 8.61 1.68 4.76
N ALA A 36 9.85 1.79 5.27
CA ALA A 36 10.19 2.69 6.37
C ALA A 36 9.94 4.18 6.07
N GLU A 37 10.16 4.61 4.83
CA GLU A 37 9.89 5.97 4.40
C GLU A 37 8.40 6.22 4.27
N VAL A 38 7.64 5.23 3.77
CA VAL A 38 6.18 5.28 3.73
C VAL A 38 5.59 5.41 5.14
N VAL A 39 6.05 4.63 6.12
CA VAL A 39 5.64 4.79 7.53
C VAL A 39 5.94 6.20 8.04
N ARG A 40 7.10 6.77 7.67
CA ARG A 40 7.45 8.15 8.03
C ARG A 40 6.50 9.17 7.40
N PHE A 41 6.14 9.00 6.13
CA PHE A 41 5.19 9.88 5.44
C PHE A 41 3.77 9.76 6.00
N LEU A 42 3.38 8.57 6.47
CA LEU A 42 2.09 8.32 7.11
C LEU A 42 2.05 8.69 8.61
N ARG A 43 3.13 9.27 9.16
CA ARG A 43 3.14 9.74 10.55
C ARG A 43 2.05 10.80 10.74
N GLY A 44 1.17 10.58 11.72
CA GLY A 44 0.02 11.44 11.99
C GLY A 44 -1.29 10.96 11.35
N HIS A 45 -1.25 9.88 10.56
CA HIS A 45 -2.47 9.19 10.12
C HIS A 45 -3.25 8.62 11.31
N SER A 46 -4.58 8.66 11.23
CA SER A 46 -5.50 8.11 12.23
C SER A 46 -6.51 7.16 11.55
N PRO A 47 -6.57 5.87 11.93
CA PRO A 47 -5.74 5.22 12.93
C PRO A 47 -4.25 5.14 12.50
N PRO A 48 -3.30 5.03 13.45
CA PRO A 48 -1.88 4.85 13.13
C PRO A 48 -1.67 3.61 12.28
N ILE A 49 -0.85 3.74 11.23
CA ILE A 49 -0.48 2.63 10.35
C ILE A 49 0.91 2.14 10.76
N ALA A 50 1.00 0.88 11.17
CA ALA A 50 2.22 0.26 11.67
C ALA A 50 3.13 -0.25 10.53
N MET A 51 4.40 -0.51 10.84
CA MET A 51 5.37 -1.01 9.86
C MET A 51 4.90 -2.35 9.26
N GLU A 52 4.43 -3.27 10.09
CA GLU A 52 4.02 -4.61 9.70
C GLU A 52 2.85 -4.56 8.70
N GLN A 53 1.97 -3.58 8.87
CA GLN A 53 0.86 -3.33 7.95
C GLN A 53 1.37 -2.79 6.61
N VAL A 54 2.31 -1.85 6.62
CA VAL A 54 2.95 -1.35 5.39
C VAL A 54 3.72 -2.47 4.68
N GLU A 55 4.48 -3.29 5.40
CA GLU A 55 5.20 -4.44 4.86
C GLU A 55 4.27 -5.47 4.24
N ALA A 56 3.11 -5.72 4.87
CA ALA A 56 2.09 -6.60 4.30
C ALA A 56 1.53 -6.07 2.97
N VAL A 57 1.32 -4.74 2.85
CA VAL A 57 0.95 -4.13 1.56
C VAL A 57 2.08 -4.26 0.54
N PHE A 58 3.32 -4.00 0.94
CA PHE A 58 4.48 -4.16 0.07
C PHE A 58 4.62 -5.59 -0.46
N ALA A 59 4.43 -6.60 0.40
CA ALA A 59 4.46 -8.00 0.02
C ALA A 59 3.29 -8.39 -0.89
N ARG A 60 2.07 -7.92 -0.59
CA ARG A 60 0.85 -8.21 -1.36
C ARG A 60 0.95 -7.79 -2.83
N TYR A 61 1.65 -6.69 -3.11
CA TYR A 61 1.75 -6.10 -4.45
C TYR A 61 3.18 -6.10 -5.02
N ASP A 62 4.13 -6.79 -4.39
CA ASP A 62 5.56 -6.80 -4.78
C ASP A 62 6.16 -5.39 -4.96
N LEU A 63 5.82 -4.47 -4.04
CA LEU A 63 6.17 -3.04 -4.18
C LEU A 63 7.67 -2.76 -3.94
N ALA A 64 8.42 -3.72 -3.40
CA ALA A 64 9.85 -3.56 -3.10
C ALA A 64 10.71 -3.33 -4.36
N SER A 65 10.21 -3.78 -5.52
CA SER A 65 10.85 -3.61 -6.83
C SER A 65 10.48 -2.30 -7.53
N ILE A 66 9.47 -1.57 -7.02
CA ILE A 66 8.99 -0.32 -7.63
C ILE A 66 10.05 0.78 -7.50
N GLY A 67 10.18 1.60 -8.55
CA GLY A 67 11.23 2.61 -8.65
C GLY A 67 12.56 2.08 -9.18
N LYS A 68 12.76 0.76 -9.27
CA LYS A 68 13.87 0.17 -10.06
C LYS A 68 13.52 0.24 -11.54
N LYS A 69 13.41 1.44 -12.10
CA LYS A 69 13.28 1.61 -13.53
C LYS A 69 14.57 1.12 -14.20
N GLY A 70 14.49 -0.05 -14.82
CA GLY A 70 15.32 -0.39 -15.96
C GLY A 70 15.09 0.62 -17.08
N GLY A 71 16.18 1.10 -17.67
CA GLY A 71 16.14 1.87 -18.92
C GLY A 71 16.64 3.30 -18.77
N SER A 72 17.95 3.45 -18.90
CA SER A 72 18.55 4.63 -19.55
C SER A 72 17.83 4.88 -20.88
N SER A 73 16.88 5.80 -20.92
CA SER A 73 16.52 6.47 -22.17
C SER A 73 17.60 7.51 -22.44
N LYS A 74 18.70 7.06 -23.05
CA LYS A 74 19.54 7.92 -23.87
C LYS A 74 18.77 8.16 -25.18
N SER A 75 18.41 9.41 -25.42
CA SER A 75 18.33 9.99 -26.76
C SER A 75 19.26 11.19 -26.78
#